data_AF-A0A9W5W6N9-F1
#
_entry.id   AF-A0A9W5W6N9-F1
#
_cell.length_a   1.000
_cell.length_b   1.000
_cell.length_c   1.000
_cell.angle_alpha   90.00
_cell.angle_beta   90.00
_cell.angle_gamma   90.00
#
_symmetry.space_group_name_H-M   'P 1'
#
loop_
_entity.id
_entity.type
_entity.pdbx_description
1 polymer ?
#
loop_
_entity_poly.entity_id
_entity_poly.type
_entity_poly.pdbx_seq_one_letter_code
_entity_poly.pdbx_strand_id
1 'polypeptide(L)'
;MKMWGKSAVMTKAEVVQPELRMMADNLIKEIRDAHRDWVNAQRHFEYALGKDQIDYAIFAIEAAEKRYEMLLRHAKSLKVAWSAHREADVG
;
A
#
# COMPACT_ATOMS: atom_id res chain seq x y z
N MET A 1 -32.51 -38.18 -6.13
CA MET A 1 -32.29 -36.99 -5.30
C MET A 1 -31.25 -37.33 -4.25
N LYS A 2 -30.00 -36.85 -4.40
CA LYS A 2 -28.94 -37.03 -3.41
C LYS A 2 -28.29 -35.67 -3.19
N MET A 3 -28.71 -35.01 -2.12
CA MET A 3 -27.95 -33.89 -1.55
C MET A 3 -26.95 -34.52 -0.58
N TRP A 4 -25.66 -34.48 -0.90
CA TRP A 4 -24.62 -34.81 0.06
C TRP A 4 -23.40 -33.92 -0.16
N GLY A 5 -23.10 -33.10 0.86
CA GLY A 5 -21.74 -32.70 1.21
C GLY A 5 -21.07 -31.63 0.35
N LYS A 6 -21.48 -30.36 0.48
CA LYS A 6 -20.49 -29.27 0.39
C LYS A 6 -19.61 -29.36 1.63
N SER A 7 -18.56 -30.16 1.56
CA SER A 7 -17.50 -30.18 2.58
C SER A 7 -17.00 -28.75 2.78
N ALA A 8 -17.00 -28.30 4.04
CA ALA A 8 -16.57 -26.98 4.48
C ALA A 8 -15.04 -26.84 4.43
N VAL A 9 -14.46 -27.06 3.25
CA VAL A 9 -13.06 -26.73 2.96
C VAL A 9 -13.12 -25.67 1.87
N MET A 10 -13.15 -24.41 2.30
CA MET A 10 -12.96 -23.27 1.40
C MET A 10 -11.67 -23.51 0.63
N THR A 11 -11.72 -23.39 -0.69
CA THR A 11 -10.53 -23.57 -1.52
C THR A 11 -9.52 -22.46 -1.22
N LYS A 12 -8.22 -22.74 -1.32
CA LYS A 12 -7.15 -21.75 -1.10
C LYS A 12 -7.37 -20.47 -1.93
N ALA A 13 -7.95 -20.59 -3.13
CA ALA A 13 -8.29 -19.47 -3.99
C ALA A 13 -9.45 -18.59 -3.47
N GLU A 14 -10.43 -19.18 -2.76
CA GLU A 14 -11.53 -18.43 -2.13
C GLU A 14 -11.09 -17.68 -0.88
N VAL A 15 -10.13 -18.23 -0.13
CA VAL A 15 -9.57 -17.61 1.08
C VAL A 15 -8.57 -16.50 0.75
N VAL A 16 -7.73 -16.68 -0.27
CA VAL A 16 -6.68 -15.71 -0.68
C VAL A 16 -7.26 -14.42 -1.27
N GLN A 17 -8.44 -14.46 -1.91
CA GLN A 17 -9.02 -13.28 -2.56
C GLN A 17 -9.43 -12.14 -1.60
N PRO A 18 -10.13 -12.41 -0.47
CA PRO A 18 -10.43 -11.39 0.54
C PRO A 18 -9.20 -10.76 1.18
N GLU A 19 -8.19 -11.56 1.54
CA GLU A 19 -6.99 -11.05 2.23
C GLU A 19 -6.19 -10.14 1.31
N LEU A 20 -6.05 -10.52 0.03
CA LEU A 20 -5.36 -9.71 -0.97
C LEU A 20 -6.06 -8.37 -1.21
N ARG A 21 -7.40 -8.36 -1.23
CA ARG A 21 -8.18 -7.11 -1.31
C ARG A 21 -7.94 -6.22 -0.09
N MET A 22 -7.99 -6.78 1.12
CA MET A 22 -7.71 -6.04 2.34
C MET A 22 -6.28 -5.47 2.36
N MET A 23 -5.28 -6.24 1.93
CA MET A 23 -3.91 -5.78 1.80
C MET A 23 -3.78 -4.62 0.80
N ALA A 24 -4.45 -4.72 -0.35
CA ALA A 24 -4.47 -3.65 -1.35
C ALA A 24 -5.14 -2.37 -0.82
N ASP A 25 -6.27 -2.48 -0.13
CA ASP A 25 -6.97 -1.34 0.45
C ASP A 25 -6.12 -0.65 1.54
N ASN A 26 -5.47 -1.44 2.40
CA ASN A 26 -4.55 -0.93 3.42
C ASN A 26 -3.36 -0.20 2.76
N LEU A 27 -2.76 -0.77 1.72
CA LEU A 27 -1.67 -0.13 1.00
C LEU A 27 -2.10 1.20 0.36
N ILE A 28 -3.29 1.26 -0.25
CA ILE A 28 -3.83 2.51 -0.82
C ILE A 28 -4.01 3.56 0.28
N LYS A 29 -4.51 3.16 1.45
CA LYS A 29 -4.64 4.05 2.60
C LYS A 29 -3.27 4.57 3.05
N GLU A 30 -2.28 3.70 3.19
CA GLU A 30 -0.92 4.09 3.58
C GLU A 30 -0.26 5.04 2.57
N ILE A 31 -0.47 4.83 1.27
CA ILE A 31 0.02 5.73 0.22
C ILE A 31 -0.59 7.12 0.39
N ARG A 32 -1.90 7.21 0.64
CA ARG A 32 -2.59 8.49 0.87
C ARG A 32 -2.09 9.19 2.13
N ASP A 33 -1.91 8.42 3.20
CA ASP A 33 -1.39 8.94 4.47
C ASP A 33 0.05 9.46 4.29
N ALA A 34 0.94 8.70 3.65
CA ALA A 34 2.31 9.13 3.38
C ALA A 34 2.38 10.38 2.49
N HIS A 35 1.52 10.48 1.46
CA HIS A 35 1.43 11.69 0.64
C HIS A 35 0.95 12.90 1.44
N ARG A 36 -0.06 12.74 2.29
CA ARG A 36 -0.52 13.81 3.19
C ARG A 36 0.59 14.25 4.14
N ASP A 37 1.33 13.31 4.72
CA ASP A 37 2.44 13.60 5.61
C ASP A 37 3.54 14.39 4.88
N TRP A 38 3.83 14.04 3.62
CA TRP A 38 4.80 14.77 2.79
C TRP A 38 4.38 16.22 2.51
N VAL A 39 3.12 16.43 2.10
CA VAL A 39 2.56 17.78 1.88
C VAL A 39 2.55 18.59 3.18
N ASN A 40 2.24 17.96 4.31
CA ASN A 40 2.25 18.62 5.62
C ASN A 40 3.67 19.01 6.06
N ALA A 41 4.67 18.15 5.81
CA ALA A 41 6.07 18.46 6.11
C ALA A 41 6.59 19.63 5.26
N GLN A 42 6.20 19.69 3.99
CA GLN A 42 6.48 20.84 3.11
C GLN A 42 5.88 22.14 3.67
N ARG A 43 4.61 22.12 4.07
CA ARG A 43 3.97 23.28 4.73
C ARG A 43 4.66 23.64 6.03
N HIS A 44 5.08 22.66 6.83
CA HIS A 44 5.79 22.92 8.07
C HIS A 44 7.12 23.66 7.83
N PHE A 45 7.84 23.29 6.77
CA PHE A 45 9.06 23.97 6.35
C PHE A 45 8.82 25.44 5.99
N GLU A 46 7.69 25.79 5.35
CA GLU A 46 7.35 27.18 5.01
C GLU A 46 7.25 28.10 6.23
N TYR A 47 6.91 27.55 7.40
CA TYR A 47 6.78 28.29 8.66
C TYR A 47 7.92 28.03 9.66
N ALA A 48 8.91 27.20 9.30
CA ALA A 48 10.00 26.85 10.18
C ALA A 48 10.93 28.05 10.42
N LEU A 49 11.22 28.33 11.69
CA LEU A 49 12.07 29.46 12.08
C LEU A 49 13.28 28.98 12.87
N GLY A 50 14.46 29.45 12.46
CA GLY A 50 15.72 29.07 13.08
C GLY A 50 16.20 27.69 12.66
N LYS A 51 17.49 27.45 12.90
CA LYS A 51 18.21 26.29 12.36
C LYS A 51 17.56 24.95 12.73
N ASP A 52 17.21 24.76 13.99
CA ASP A 52 16.72 23.45 14.46
C ASP A 52 15.36 23.07 13.86
N GLN A 53 14.47 24.05 13.69
CA GLN A 53 13.16 23.81 13.06
C GLN A 53 13.31 23.54 11.56
N ILE A 54 14.22 24.25 10.89
CA ILE A 54 14.54 24.05 9.48
C ILE A 54 15.11 22.64 9.27
N ASP A 55 16.10 22.23 10.08
CA ASP A 55 16.71 20.90 9.99
C ASP A 55 15.67 19.80 10.23
N TYR A 56 14.81 19.97 11.24
CA TYR A 56 13.71 19.04 11.50
C TYR A 56 12.74 18.94 10.32
N ALA A 57 12.33 20.07 9.75
CA ALA A 57 11.39 20.10 8.63
C ALA A 57 11.97 19.45 7.37
N ILE A 58 13.25 19.67 7.06
CA ILE A 58 13.96 19.00 5.95
C ILE A 58 13.96 17.49 6.17
N PHE A 59 14.35 17.03 7.36
CA PHE A 59 14.36 15.60 7.68
C PHE A 59 12.96 14.97 7.54
N ALA A 60 11.92 15.66 8.01
CA ALA A 60 10.55 15.19 7.90
C ALA A 60 10.07 15.08 6.45
N ILE A 61 10.42 16.06 5.59
CA ILE A 61 10.12 16.03 4.16
C ILE A 61 10.77 14.81 3.52
N GLU A 62 12.08 14.62 3.69
CA GLU A 62 12.80 13.51 3.09
C GLU A 62 12.27 12.15 3.54
N ALA A 63 11.94 12.01 4.82
CA ALA A 63 11.42 10.76 5.38
C ALA A 63 10.03 10.43 4.80
N ALA A 64 9.14 11.42 4.70
CA ALA A 64 7.81 11.24 4.14
C ALA A 64 7.85 10.93 2.64
N GLU A 65 8.71 11.61 1.88
CA GLU A 65 8.94 11.34 0.45
C GLU A 65 9.44 9.90 0.23
N LYS A 66 10.51 9.49 0.92
CA LYS A 66 11.07 8.13 0.81
C LYS A 66 10.03 7.05 1.15
N ARG A 67 9.20 7.29 2.17
CA ARG A 67 8.10 6.38 2.53
C ARG A 67 7.04 6.31 1.43
N TYR A 68 6.61 7.46 0.91
CA TYR A 68 5.62 7.51 -0.17
C TYR A 68 6.10 6.76 -1.42
N GLU A 69 7.33 7.00 -1.87
CA GLU A 69 7.90 6.31 -3.01
C GLU A 69 8.01 4.79 -2.81
N MET A 70 8.42 4.35 -1.61
CA MET A 70 8.51 2.93 -1.27
C MET A 70 7.15 2.25 -1.41
N LEU A 71 6.09 2.87 -0.90
CA LEU A 71 4.73 2.34 -0.99
C LEU A 71 4.23 2.32 -2.44
N LEU A 72 4.56 3.34 -3.25
CA LEU A 72 4.25 3.33 -4.69
C LEU A 72 4.96 2.18 -5.43
N ARG A 73 6.23 1.91 -5.11
CA ARG A 73 6.95 0.75 -5.66
C ARG A 73 6.28 -0.56 -5.26
N HIS A 74 5.86 -0.69 -4.00
CA HIS A 74 5.14 -1.86 -3.52
C HIS A 74 3.81 -2.07 -4.28
N ALA A 75 3.02 -1.01 -4.49
CA ALA A 75 1.77 -1.08 -5.24
C ALA A 75 1.97 -1.50 -6.70
N LYS A 76 3.03 -1.00 -7.35
CA LYS A 76 3.41 -1.40 -8.71
C LYS A 76 3.77 -2.90 -8.76
N SER A 77 4.56 -3.39 -7.80
CA SER A 77 4.94 -4.81 -7.73
C SER A 77 3.72 -5.72 -7.55
N LEU A 78 2.76 -5.36 -6.70
CA LEU A 78 1.52 -6.12 -6.53
C LEU A 78 0.70 -6.18 -7.82
N LYS A 79 0.60 -5.06 -8.56
CA LYS A 79 -0.10 -5.03 -9.86
C LYS A 79 0.58 -5.95 -10.88
N VAL A 80 1.92 -5.94 -10.95
CA VAL A 80 2.69 -6.80 -11.86
C VAL A 80 2.51 -8.28 -11.50
N ALA A 81 2.56 -8.62 -10.21
CA ALA A 81 2.31 -9.99 -9.73
C ALA A 81 0.88 -10.45 -10.06
N TRP A 82 -0.12 -9.57 -9.94
CA TRP A 82 -1.50 -9.87 -10.31
C TRP A 82 -1.66 -10.15 -11.81
N SER A 83 -1.04 -9.34 -12.68
CA SER A 83 -1.08 -9.60 -14.13
C SER A 83 -0.41 -10.92 -14.51
N ALA A 84 0.73 -11.25 -13.88
CA ALA A 84 1.48 -12.47 -14.18
C ALA A 84 0.72 -13.76 -13.78
N HIS A 85 0.06 -13.76 -12.60
CA HIS A 85 -0.76 -14.91 -12.19
C HIS A 85 -1.95 -15.13 -13.15
N ARG A 86 -2.58 -14.03 -13.60
CA ARG A 86 -3.73 -14.12 -14.51
C ARG A 86 -3.39 -14.70 -15.88
N GLU A 87 -2.14 -14.58 -16.33
CA GLU A 87 -1.66 -15.17 -17.59
C GLU A 87 -1.28 -16.65 -17.45
N ALA A 88 -0.87 -17.08 -16.26
CA ALA A 88 -0.50 -18.48 -15.98
C ALA A 88 -1.69 -19.43 -15.84
N ASP A 89 -2.89 -18.91 -15.52
CA ASP A 89 -4.12 -19.73 -15.38
C ASP A 89 -4.88 -19.96 -16.70
N VAL A 90 -4.42 -19.37 -17.81
CA VAL A 90 -5.07 -19.47 -19.14
C VAL A 90 -4.25 -20.25 -20.19
N GLY A 91 -3.15 -20.89 -19.79
CA GLY A 91 -2.33 -21.77 -20.64
C GLY A 91 -2.41 -23.23 -20.20
#